data_AF-A0A935JKD1-F1
#
_entry.id   AF-A0A935JKD1-F1
#
_cell.length_a   1.000
_cell.length_b   1.000
_cell.length_c   1.000
_cell.angle_alpha   90.00
_cell.angle_beta   90.00
_cell.angle_gamma   90.00
#
_symmetry.space_group_name_H-M   'P 1'
#
loop_
_entity.id
_entity.type
_entity.pdbx_description
1 polymer ?
#
loop_
_entity_poly.entity_id
_entity_poly.type
_entity_poly.pdbx_seq_one_letter_code
_entity_poly.pdbx_strand_id
1 'polypeptide(L)'
;MDAKLTLCLDEKVIEKAKSYARKRNISLSKLVEAYLEHITNLNKPAQKEITPIVKSLSGLLTSNKSTDFKTLYKVHIAKKYSN
;
A
#
# COMPACT_ATOMS: atom_id res chain seq x y z
N MET A 1 3.23 -3.09 -26.37
CA MET A 1 2.42 -3.02 -27.60
C MET A 1 1.28 -2.09 -27.27
N ASP A 2 1.14 -0.98 -27.98
CA ASP A 2 0.25 0.10 -27.55
C ASP A 2 -1.13 -0.12 -28.17
N ALA A 3 -2.16 -0.18 -27.32
CA ALA A 3 -3.54 -0.37 -27.73
C ALA A 3 -4.38 0.86 -27.34
N LYS A 4 -5.30 1.27 -28.21
CA LYS A 4 -6.24 2.36 -27.92
C LYS A 4 -7.51 1.78 -27.29
N LEU A 5 -7.89 2.32 -26.14
CA LEU A 5 -9.13 1.99 -25.43
C LEU A 5 -10.05 3.22 -25.42
N THR A 6 -11.22 3.11 -26.04
CA THR A 6 -12.24 4.17 -26.04
C THR A 6 -13.32 3.81 -25.01
N LEU A 7 -13.58 4.71 -24.06
CA LEU A 7 -14.55 4.51 -22.98
C LEU A 7 -15.68 5.55 -23.09
N CYS A 8 -16.93 5.12 -22.95
CA CYS A 8 -18.07 6.03 -22.74
C CYS A 8 -18.21 6.32 -21.25
N LEU A 9 -18.11 7.60 -20.88
CA LEU A 9 -18.15 8.08 -19.50
C LEU A 9 -18.98 9.37 -19.46
N ASP A 10 -19.50 9.72 -18.28
CA ASP A 10 -20.14 11.00 -18.05
C ASP A 10 -19.16 12.17 -18.30
N GLU A 11 -19.60 13.17 -19.04
CA GLU A 11 -18.79 14.35 -19.40
C GLU A 11 -18.24 15.09 -18.16
N LYS A 12 -19.02 15.19 -17.07
CA LYS A 12 -18.59 15.81 -15.82
C LYS A 12 -17.45 15.03 -15.17
N VAL A 13 -17.40 13.72 -15.35
CA VAL A 13 -16.31 12.87 -14.85
C VAL A 13 -15.06 13.09 -15.68
N ILE A 14 -15.20 13.17 -17.01
CA ILE A 14 -14.09 13.46 -17.93
C ILE A 14 -13.43 14.80 -17.58
N GLU A 15 -14.22 15.85 -17.35
CA GLU A 15 -13.68 17.17 -17.01
C GLU A 15 -12.97 17.21 -15.65
N LYS A 16 -13.52 16.54 -14.63
CA LYS A 16 -12.84 16.40 -13.34
C LYS A 16 -11.51 15.66 -13.47
N ALA A 17 -11.49 14.58 -14.26
CA ALA A 17 -10.30 13.78 -14.48
C ALA A 17 -9.21 14.56 -15.24
N LYS A 18 -9.59 15.32 -16.29
CA LYS A 18 -8.67 16.22 -17.01
C LYS A 18 -8.09 17.29 -16.09
N SER A 19 -8.93 17.91 -15.25
CA SER A 19 -8.48 18.93 -14.28
C SER A 19 -7.45 18.35 -13.31
N TYR A 20 -7.71 17.16 -12.76
CA TYR A 20 -6.79 16.47 -11.87
C TYR A 20 -5.46 16.11 -12.56
N ALA A 21 -5.53 15.57 -13.77
CA ALA A 21 -4.34 15.19 -14.55
C ALA A 21 -3.45 16.41 -14.85
N ARG A 22 -4.05 17.54 -15.26
CA ARG A 22 -3.35 18.82 -15.47
C ARG A 22 -2.68 19.33 -14.19
N LYS A 23 -3.38 19.33 -13.06
CA LYS A 23 -2.83 19.76 -11.76
C LYS A 23 -1.60 18.95 -11.35
N ARG A 24 -1.53 17.68 -11.75
CA ARG A 24 -0.40 16.78 -11.46
C ARG A 24 0.62 16.68 -12.60
N ASN A 25 0.49 17.47 -13.66
CA ASN A 25 1.36 17.41 -14.86
C ASN A 25 1.49 16.00 -15.46
N ILE A 26 0.38 15.25 -15.49
CA ILE A 26 0.31 13.92 -16.09
C ILE A 26 -0.76 13.86 -17.18
N SER A 27 -0.60 12.96 -18.15
CA SER A 27 -1.62 12.71 -19.16
C SER A 27 -2.79 11.90 -18.57
N LEU A 28 -3.98 12.10 -19.12
CA LEU A 28 -5.17 11.34 -18.70
C LEU A 28 -4.99 9.83 -18.97
N SER A 29 -4.42 9.47 -20.12
CA SER A 29 -4.13 8.06 -20.45
C SER A 29 -3.20 7.42 -19.43
N LYS A 30 -2.13 8.13 -19.01
CA LYS A 30 -1.19 7.63 -18.00
C LYS A 30 -1.83 7.47 -16.62
N LEU A 31 -2.76 8.37 -16.26
CA LEU A 31 -3.55 8.23 -15.04
C LEU A 31 -4.41 6.97 -15.05
N VAL A 32 -5.10 6.71 -16.16
CA VAL A 32 -5.98 5.55 -16.29
C VAL A 32 -5.17 4.25 -16.36
N GLU A 33 -4.06 4.24 -17.09
CA GLU A 33 -3.13 3.11 -17.17
C GLU A 33 -2.61 2.73 -15.78
N ALA A 34 -2.09 3.69 -15.02
CA ALA A 34 -1.59 3.45 -13.67
C ALA A 34 -2.69 2.91 -12.73
N TYR A 35 -3.93 3.37 -12.88
CA TYR A 35 -5.05 2.86 -12.10
C TYR A 35 -5.38 1.41 -12.47
N LEU A 36 -5.44 1.08 -13.77
CA LEU A 36 -5.70 -0.27 -14.25
C LEU A 36 -4.59 -1.25 -13.83
N GLU A 37 -3.32 -0.82 -13.90
CA GLU A 37 -2.19 -1.60 -13.38
C GLU A 37 -2.30 -1.84 -11.86
N HIS A 38 -2.68 -0.80 -11.11
CA HIS A 38 -2.82 -0.90 -9.67
C HIS A 38 -3.88 -1.96 -9.28
N ILE A 39 -5.08 -1.89 -9.87
CA ILE A 39 -6.17 -2.81 -9.53
C ILE A 39 -5.93 -4.24 -10.02
N THR A 40 -5.22 -4.42 -11.14
CA THR A 40 -4.93 -5.76 -11.67
C THR A 40 -3.75 -6.43 -10.95
N ASN A 41 -2.79 -5.65 -10.43
CA ASN A 41 -1.69 -6.18 -9.63
C ASN A 41 -2.12 -6.62 -8.22
N LEU A 42 -3.23 -6.10 -7.68
CA LEU A 42 -3.78 -6.54 -6.39
C LEU A 42 -4.29 -8.00 -6.40
N ASN A 43 -4.61 -8.54 -7.58
CA ASN A 43 -5.07 -9.93 -7.75
C ASN A 43 -3.95 -10.94 -7.96
N LYS A 44 -2.68 -10.51 -8.00
CA LYS A 44 -1.58 -11.46 -7.83
C LYS A 44 -1.61 -11.91 -6.36
N PRO A 45 -1.63 -13.22 -6.05
CA PRO A 45 -1.55 -13.67 -4.68
C PRO A 45 -0.34 -12.97 -4.09
N ALA A 46 -0.57 -12.11 -3.11
CA ALA A 46 0.47 -11.37 -2.45
C ALA A 46 1.44 -12.43 -1.90
N GLN A 47 2.53 -12.66 -2.64
CA GLN A 47 3.78 -12.93 -1.97
C GLN A 47 3.90 -11.72 -1.08
N LYS A 48 3.60 -11.89 0.22
CA LYS A 48 3.79 -10.88 1.24
C LYS A 48 5.27 -10.55 1.16
N GLU A 49 5.63 -9.61 0.29
CA GLU A 49 6.96 -9.05 0.23
C GLU A 49 7.05 -8.22 1.49
N ILE A 50 7.48 -8.90 2.55
CA ILE A 50 7.89 -8.28 3.79
C ILE A 50 8.96 -7.26 3.36
N THR A 51 8.68 -5.98 3.59
CA THR A 51 9.63 -4.92 3.21
C THR A 51 11.00 -5.21 3.86
N PRO A 52 12.12 -4.82 3.22
CA PRO A 52 13.46 -5.15 3.72
C PRO A 52 13.66 -4.78 5.20
N ILE A 53 13.06 -3.68 5.63
CA ILE A 53 13.08 -3.19 7.02
C ILE A 53 12.29 -4.10 7.95
N VAL A 54 11.09 -4.55 7.55
CA VAL A 54 10.29 -5.45 8.38
C VAL A 54 10.97 -6.83 8.44
N LYS A 55 11.64 -7.26 7.36
CA LYS A 55 12.42 -8.50 7.32
C LYS A 55 13.62 -8.44 8.26
N SER A 56 14.40 -7.36 8.22
CA SER A 56 15.54 -7.17 9.14
C SER A 56 15.09 -7.09 10.59
N LEU A 57 13.98 -6.39 10.86
CA LEU A 57 13.41 -6.29 12.21
C LEU A 57 12.90 -7.65 12.73
N SER A 58 12.25 -8.43 11.86
CA SER A 58 11.75 -9.77 12.23
C SER A 58 12.87 -10.77 12.53
N GLY A 59 14.02 -10.66 11.85
CA GLY A 59 15.19 -11.50 12.09
C GLY A 59 15.90 -11.22 13.42
N LEU A 60 15.69 -10.05 14.02
CA LEU A 60 16.24 -9.69 15.35
C LEU A 60 15.42 -10.29 16.49
N LEU A 61 14.18 -10.71 16.23
CA LEU A 61 13.34 -11.37 17.22
C LEU A 61 13.75 -12.85 17.29
N THR A 62 14.67 -13.17 18.20
CA THR A 62 15.03 -14.55 18.49
C THR A 62 13.78 -15.31 18.91
N SER A 63 13.46 -16.35 18.13
CA SER A 63 12.28 -17.20 18.27
C SER A 63 12.37 -18.04 19.55
N ASN A 64 12.16 -17.43 20.70
CA ASN A 64 11.87 -18.16 21.93
C ASN A 64 10.35 -18.27 22.06
N LYS A 65 9.79 -19.33 21.48
CA LYS A 65 8.35 -19.59 21.34
C LYS A 65 7.56 -19.72 22.66
N SER A 66 8.20 -19.50 23.81
CA SER A 66 7.63 -19.79 25.14
C SER A 66 7.32 -18.55 25.99
N THR A 67 7.70 -17.35 25.55
CA THR A 67 7.44 -16.14 26.34
C THR A 67 6.15 -15.49 25.85
N ASP A 68 5.14 -15.42 26.72
CA ASP A 68 3.88 -14.73 26.43
C ASP A 68 4.15 -13.23 26.26
N PHE A 69 4.53 -12.82 25.03
CA PHE A 69 4.94 -11.45 24.68
C PHE A 69 3.92 -10.40 25.12
N LYS A 70 2.65 -10.78 25.21
CA LYS A 70 1.56 -9.91 25.66
C LYS A 70 1.70 -9.52 27.13
N THR A 71 2.15 -10.44 27.99
CA THR A 71 2.35 -10.17 29.42
C THR A 71 3.61 -9.33 29.64
N LEU A 72 4.71 -9.65 28.96
CA LEU A 72 5.95 -8.87 29.02
C LEU A 72 5.73 -7.43 28.55
N TYR A 73 4.98 -7.24 27.47
CA TYR A 73 4.65 -5.90 26.97
C TYR A 73 3.83 -5.10 27.98
N LYS A 74 2.82 -5.73 28.61
CA LYS A 74 2.02 -5.08 29.67
C LYS A 74 2.88 -4.66 30.86
N VAL A 75 3.79 -5.53 31.32
CA VAL A 75 4.73 -5.21 32.42
C VAL A 75 5.67 -4.07 32.04
N HIS A 76 6.20 -4.07 30.81
CA HIS A 76 7.05 -2.99 30.31
C HIS A 76 6.32 -1.64 30.30
N ILE A 77 5.12 -1.59 29.75
CA ILE A 77 4.30 -0.37 29.68
C ILE A 77 3.96 0.12 31.10
N ALA A 78 3.52 -0.77 31.99
CA ALA A 78 3.26 -0.42 33.38
C ALA A 78 4.50 0.20 34.04
N LYS A 79 5.68 -0.41 33.87
CA LYS A 79 6.94 0.13 34.42
C LYS A 79 7.34 1.48 33.81
N LYS A 80 7.15 1.66 32.50
CA LYS A 80 7.54 2.89 31.78
C LYS A 80 6.69 4.10 32.21
N TYR A 81 5.42 3.88 32.51
CA TYR A 81 4.47 4.94 32.89
C TYR A 81 4.10 4.92 34.38
N SER A 82 4.92 4.29 35.24
CA SER A 82 4.70 4.25 36.70
C SER A 82 5.32 5.43 37.46
N ASN A 83 5.62 6.54 36.78
CA ASN A 83 5.93 7.83 37.39
C ASN A 83 4.83 8.83 37.06
#